data_AF-A0A1Y3SUY3-F1
#
_entry.id   AF-A0A1Y3SUY3-F1
#
_cell.length_a   1.000
_cell.length_b   1.000
_cell.length_c   1.000
_cell.angle_alpha   90.00
_cell.angle_beta   90.00
_cell.angle_gamma   90.00
#
_symmetry.space_group_name_H-M   'P 1'
#
loop_
_entity.id
_entity.type
_entity.pdbx_description
1 polymer ?
#
loop_
_entity_poly.entity_id
_entity_poly.type
_entity_poly.pdbx_seq_one_letter_code
_entity_poly.pdbx_strand_id
1 'polypeptide(L)'
;MIKDKSIFIKNIYYMLSYAFKILKQSNYDEVASEKFENAQDLFAAILSKGIAQQLKQGLYREYITKNETLSTMRGKLDLQETLRNRIQRKQKLACEFDELSENNLFNQILKTTIHYLLIAEGVEVERKSVLKKILVFFDGIELLEPSVIPWSHLYYQRNNKNYEMLMNVCYFVLDGMLRTTEKGEYKMESFSDEHMARLYEKFILEYYNQHHTYLSEVNAGQVKWNLIGDNSESMIRFLPIMQTDIMLRLKDQILIIDAKYYGKTLQQQYDKYTLHSNNVYQIFTYVKNQDKNNTGNVAGILLYAKTDEDITPDCMFNMGGNQIGAKTLDLNRDFPLIAEQLDKLAGDFFKVKFA
;
A
#
# COMPACT_ATOMS: atom_id res chain seq x y z
N MET A 1 -20.34 -23.02 1.19
CA MET A 1 -21.07 -21.83 0.68
C MET A 1 -20.19 -21.15 -0.36
N ILE A 2 -20.73 -20.87 -1.54
CA ILE A 2 -20.01 -20.14 -2.59
C ILE A 2 -19.80 -18.72 -2.06
N LYS A 3 -18.55 -18.38 -1.71
CA LYS A 3 -18.17 -17.08 -1.17
C LYS A 3 -18.44 -16.01 -2.21
N ASP A 4 -19.04 -14.91 -1.80
CA ASP A 4 -19.24 -13.77 -2.67
C ASP A 4 -17.91 -13.02 -2.81
N LYS A 5 -17.09 -13.47 -3.77
CA LYS A 5 -15.80 -12.83 -4.11
C LYS A 5 -15.97 -11.33 -4.39
N SER A 6 -17.16 -10.90 -4.82
CA SER A 6 -17.42 -9.49 -5.10
C SER A 6 -17.43 -8.63 -3.84
N ILE A 7 -17.87 -9.16 -2.68
CA ILE A 7 -17.84 -8.43 -1.41
C ILE A 7 -16.39 -8.19 -0.98
N PHE A 8 -15.55 -9.23 -1.05
CA PHE A 8 -14.13 -9.11 -0.70
C PHE A 8 -13.41 -8.09 -1.59
N ILE A 9 -13.63 -8.15 -2.91
CA ILE A 9 -13.05 -7.19 -3.86
C ILE A 9 -13.55 -5.77 -3.59
N LYS A 10 -14.84 -5.61 -3.27
CA LYS A 10 -15.40 -4.32 -2.87
C LYS A 10 -14.75 -3.78 -1.59
N ASN A 11 -14.44 -4.64 -0.64
CA ASN A 11 -13.72 -4.25 0.57
C ASN A 11 -12.27 -3.86 0.29
N ILE A 12 -11.60 -4.45 -0.69
CA ILE A 12 -10.30 -3.97 -1.17
C ILE A 12 -10.42 -2.53 -1.67
N TYR A 13 -11.44 -2.21 -2.46
CA TYR A 13 -11.70 -0.83 -2.89
C TYR A 13 -11.91 0.11 -1.69
N TYR A 14 -12.69 -0.29 -0.70
CA TYR A 14 -12.87 0.52 0.52
C TYR A 14 -11.55 0.75 1.25
N MET A 15 -10.75 -0.29 1.49
CA MET A 15 -9.43 -0.15 2.13
C MET A 15 -8.54 0.83 1.35
N LEU A 16 -8.48 0.70 0.02
CA LEU A 16 -7.76 1.62 -0.85
C LEU A 16 -8.30 3.05 -0.72
N SER A 17 -9.61 3.24 -0.60
CA SER A 17 -10.22 4.56 -0.46
C SER A 17 -9.87 5.26 0.86
N TYR A 18 -9.66 4.51 1.94
CA TYR A 18 -9.14 5.06 3.20
C TYR A 18 -7.65 5.37 3.09
N ALA A 19 -6.87 4.45 2.51
CA ALA A 19 -5.42 4.61 2.34
C ALA A 19 -5.03 5.74 1.37
N PHE A 20 -5.86 5.99 0.35
CA PHE A 20 -5.64 6.98 -0.71
C PHE A 20 -6.87 7.87 -0.89
N LYS A 21 -6.87 9.04 -0.23
CA LYS A 21 -7.99 10.00 -0.24
C LYS A 21 -8.48 10.41 -1.63
N ILE A 22 -7.64 10.31 -2.67
CA ILE A 22 -8.03 10.60 -4.06
C ILE A 22 -9.17 9.71 -4.57
N LEU A 23 -9.30 8.49 -4.05
CA LEU A 23 -10.35 7.54 -4.44
C LEU A 23 -11.72 7.88 -3.85
N LYS A 24 -11.79 8.85 -2.91
CA LYS A 24 -13.06 9.39 -2.39
C LYS A 24 -13.60 10.56 -3.21
N GLN A 25 -12.91 10.96 -4.28
CA GLN A 25 -13.39 12.03 -5.16
C GLN A 25 -14.52 11.52 -6.05
N SER A 26 -15.43 12.41 -6.43
CA SER A 26 -16.64 12.09 -7.22
C SER A 26 -16.36 11.35 -8.54
N ASN A 27 -15.15 11.49 -9.09
CA ASN A 27 -14.74 10.77 -10.30
C ASN A 27 -14.69 9.24 -10.13
N TYR A 28 -14.71 8.75 -8.88
CA TYR A 28 -14.66 7.33 -8.54
C TYR A 28 -15.99 6.79 -7.99
N ASP A 29 -17.05 7.61 -7.90
CA ASP A 29 -18.36 7.18 -7.36
C ASP A 29 -18.95 5.99 -8.15
N GLU A 30 -18.80 6.02 -9.48
CA GLU A 30 -19.18 4.91 -10.36
C GLU A 30 -18.46 3.61 -9.97
N VAL A 31 -17.15 3.69 -9.72
CA VAL A 31 -16.32 2.54 -9.33
C VAL A 31 -16.74 2.00 -7.96
N ALA A 32 -17.08 2.88 -7.00
CA ALA A 32 -17.54 2.47 -5.67
C ALA A 32 -18.89 1.74 -5.71
N SER A 33 -19.75 2.09 -6.67
CA SER A 33 -21.09 1.52 -6.85
C SER A 33 -21.11 0.22 -7.65
N GLU A 34 -20.11 0.02 -8.51
CA GLU A 34 -19.96 -1.13 -9.39
C GLU A 34 -19.61 -2.41 -8.59
N LYS A 35 -20.06 -3.56 -9.09
CA LYS A 35 -19.71 -4.87 -8.52
C LYS A 35 -18.64 -5.51 -9.39
N PHE A 36 -17.58 -5.99 -8.76
CA PHE A 36 -16.46 -6.64 -9.46
C PHE A 36 -16.36 -8.10 -9.07
N GLU A 37 -16.32 -9.00 -10.05
CA GLU A 37 -16.05 -10.41 -9.82
C GLU A 37 -14.55 -10.71 -9.72
N ASN A 38 -13.72 -9.87 -10.35
CA ASN A 38 -12.27 -10.02 -10.43
C ASN A 38 -11.57 -8.74 -9.97
N ALA A 39 -10.53 -8.88 -9.15
CA ALA A 39 -9.78 -7.72 -8.67
C ALA A 39 -9.02 -6.99 -9.80
N GLN A 40 -8.60 -7.72 -10.84
CA GLN A 40 -8.00 -7.13 -12.05
C GLN A 40 -8.94 -6.12 -12.69
N ASP A 41 -10.24 -6.45 -12.77
CA ASP A 41 -11.22 -5.54 -13.31
C ASP A 41 -11.38 -4.29 -12.45
N LEU A 42 -11.44 -4.45 -11.12
CA LEU A 42 -11.45 -3.32 -10.17
C LEU A 42 -10.23 -2.40 -10.39
N PHE A 43 -9.02 -2.96 -10.50
CA PHE A 43 -7.83 -2.13 -10.73
C PHE A 43 -7.85 -1.46 -12.11
N ALA A 44 -8.40 -2.14 -13.13
CA ALA A 44 -8.64 -1.52 -14.42
C ALA A 44 -9.59 -0.32 -14.32
N ALA A 45 -10.60 -0.31 -13.42
CA ALA A 45 -11.44 0.89 -13.16
C ALA A 45 -10.58 2.03 -12.69
N ILE A 46 -9.87 1.74 -11.60
CA ILE A 46 -9.20 2.74 -10.80
C ILE A 46 -8.12 3.38 -11.66
N LEU A 47 -7.35 2.56 -12.39
CA LEU A 47 -6.32 3.02 -13.32
C LEU A 47 -6.93 3.73 -14.52
N SER A 48 -8.03 3.24 -15.12
CA SER A 48 -8.64 3.93 -16.26
C SER A 48 -9.06 5.36 -15.90
N LYS A 49 -9.75 5.53 -14.76
CA LYS A 49 -10.18 6.85 -14.28
C LYS A 49 -8.98 7.71 -13.84
N GLY A 50 -8.05 7.12 -13.10
CA GLY A 50 -6.90 7.82 -12.55
C GLY A 50 -5.89 8.28 -13.62
N ILE A 51 -5.60 7.43 -14.61
CA ILE A 51 -4.73 7.78 -15.74
C ILE A 51 -5.42 8.79 -16.65
N ALA A 52 -6.73 8.67 -16.89
CA ALA A 52 -7.47 9.70 -17.63
C ALA A 52 -7.43 11.06 -16.93
N GLN A 53 -7.51 11.10 -15.60
CA GLN A 53 -7.33 12.32 -14.82
C GLN A 53 -5.89 12.85 -14.93
N GLN A 54 -4.88 11.97 -14.86
CA GLN A 54 -3.49 12.35 -15.02
C GLN A 54 -3.20 12.94 -16.41
N LEU A 55 -3.74 12.33 -17.47
CA LEU A 55 -3.61 12.83 -18.84
C LEU A 55 -4.18 14.24 -19.01
N LYS A 56 -5.28 14.57 -18.32
CA LYS A 56 -5.83 15.94 -18.31
C LYS A 56 -4.90 16.95 -17.64
N GLN A 57 -4.09 16.51 -16.69
CA GLN A 57 -3.10 17.35 -15.99
C GLN A 57 -1.74 17.40 -16.72
N GLY A 58 -1.53 16.49 -17.69
CA GLY A 58 -0.26 16.25 -18.35
C GLY A 58 0.51 15.10 -17.69
N LEU A 59 1.20 14.30 -18.52
CA LEU A 59 2.09 13.27 -18.01
C LEU A 59 3.28 13.92 -17.29
N TYR A 60 3.71 13.27 -16.21
CA TYR A 60 4.92 13.67 -15.51
C TYR A 60 6.11 13.61 -16.46
N ARG A 61 6.98 14.61 -16.39
CA ARG A 61 8.15 14.78 -17.25
C ARG A 61 9.39 15.00 -16.42
N GLU A 62 10.51 14.44 -16.89
CA GLU A 62 11.81 14.58 -16.26
C GLU A 62 12.84 15.03 -17.29
N TYR A 63 13.86 15.76 -16.84
CA TYR A 63 14.99 16.12 -17.68
C TYR A 63 15.92 14.91 -17.80
N ILE A 64 16.14 14.46 -19.03
CA ILE A 64 17.13 13.43 -19.34
C ILE A 64 18.29 14.06 -20.10
N THR A 65 19.51 13.80 -19.63
CA THR A 65 20.71 14.26 -20.33
C THR A 65 20.91 13.41 -21.58
N LYS A 66 20.92 14.07 -22.74
CA LYS A 66 21.19 13.45 -24.04
C LYS A 66 22.53 13.89 -24.58
N ASN A 67 23.24 12.93 -25.17
CA ASN A 67 24.48 13.14 -25.90
C ASN A 67 24.22 12.82 -27.36
N GLU A 68 24.27 13.83 -28.24
CA GLU A 68 23.97 13.68 -29.66
C GLU A 68 24.99 14.42 -30.53
N THR A 69 25.28 13.88 -31.71
CA THR A 69 26.17 14.52 -32.70
C THR A 69 25.36 15.25 -33.77
N LEU A 70 25.26 16.57 -33.64
CA LEU A 70 24.39 17.47 -34.39
C LEU A 70 25.18 18.34 -35.37
N SER A 71 24.51 18.88 -36.40
CA SER A 71 25.10 19.89 -37.29
C SER A 71 25.11 21.30 -36.69
N THR A 72 24.36 21.53 -35.62
CA THR A 72 24.21 22.80 -34.92
C THR A 72 24.49 22.63 -33.44
N MET A 73 24.83 23.72 -32.76
CA MET A 73 25.09 23.69 -31.32
C MET A 73 23.76 23.63 -30.55
N ARG A 74 23.64 22.65 -29.65
CA ARG A 74 22.53 22.52 -28.69
C ARG A 74 23.11 22.22 -27.31
N GLY A 75 22.79 23.03 -26.31
CA GLY A 75 23.30 22.86 -24.94
C GLY A 75 24.82 23.02 -24.85
N LYS A 76 25.49 22.09 -24.16
CA LYS A 76 26.93 22.12 -23.91
C LYS A 76 27.66 21.32 -24.98
N LEU A 77 28.82 21.82 -25.42
CA LEU A 77 29.64 21.13 -26.40
C LEU A 77 30.57 20.12 -25.70
N ASP A 78 30.55 18.87 -26.17
CA ASP A 78 31.61 17.90 -25.86
C ASP A 78 32.79 18.18 -26.81
N LEU A 79 33.79 18.88 -26.28
CA LEU A 79 34.99 19.25 -27.02
C LEU A 79 35.77 18.03 -27.50
N GLN A 80 35.84 16.94 -26.72
CA GLN A 80 36.66 15.78 -27.07
C GLN A 80 36.08 15.05 -28.28
N GLU A 81 34.79 14.72 -28.23
CA GLU A 81 34.12 14.04 -29.35
C GLU A 81 33.92 14.96 -30.55
N THR A 82 33.72 16.27 -30.35
CA THR A 82 33.68 17.24 -31.47
C THR A 82 35.02 17.32 -32.20
N LEU A 83 36.14 17.37 -31.47
CA LEU A 83 37.47 17.36 -32.08
C LEU A 83 37.72 16.05 -32.86
N ARG A 84 37.30 14.91 -32.30
CA ARG A 84 37.37 13.60 -32.98
C ARG A 84 36.55 13.57 -34.28
N ASN A 85 35.33 14.09 -34.26
CA ASN A 85 34.49 14.22 -35.46
C ASN A 85 35.18 15.08 -36.53
N ARG A 86 35.80 16.20 -36.13
CA ARG A 86 36.54 17.08 -37.04
C ARG A 86 37.76 16.40 -37.66
N ILE A 87 38.52 15.62 -36.89
CA ILE A 87 39.65 14.82 -37.40
C ILE A 87 39.16 13.80 -38.44
N GLN A 88 38.00 13.18 -38.21
CA GLN A 88 37.34 12.29 -39.17
C GLN A 88 36.65 13.02 -40.34
N ARG A 89 36.85 14.34 -40.48
CA ARG A 89 36.22 15.20 -41.50
C ARG A 89 34.68 15.20 -41.48
N LYS A 90 34.07 14.86 -40.34
CA LYS A 90 32.62 15.00 -40.12
C LYS A 90 32.35 16.43 -39.65
N GLN A 91 31.53 17.18 -40.38
CA GLN A 91 31.07 18.52 -39.98
C GLN A 91 29.92 18.43 -38.97
N LYS A 92 30.18 17.81 -37.82
CA LYS A 92 29.20 17.66 -36.74
C LYS A 92 29.84 17.98 -35.40
N LEU A 93 29.03 18.52 -34.49
CA LEU A 93 29.35 18.86 -33.11
C LEU A 93 28.76 17.79 -32.20
N ALA A 94 29.57 17.27 -31.28
CA ALA A 94 29.05 16.45 -30.19
C ALA A 94 28.51 17.38 -29.09
N CYS A 95 27.25 17.20 -28.75
CA CYS A 95 26.50 18.09 -27.86
C CYS A 95 25.85 17.28 -26.74
N GLU A 96 25.97 17.79 -25.52
CA GLU A 96 25.31 17.33 -24.31
C GLU A 96 24.22 18.35 -23.94
N PHE A 97 22.96 17.92 -23.89
CA PHE A 97 21.85 18.80 -23.52
C PHE A 97 20.76 18.02 -22.78
N ASP A 98 20.03 18.71 -21.93
CA ASP A 98 18.89 18.13 -21.24
C ASP A 98 17.62 18.24 -22.10
N GLU A 99 16.91 17.13 -22.25
CA GLU A 99 15.62 17.07 -22.91
C GLU A 99 14.53 16.71 -21.90
N LEU A 100 13.42 17.44 -21.97
CA LEU A 100 12.26 17.17 -21.13
C LEU A 100 11.48 15.99 -21.73
N SER A 101 11.52 14.84 -21.06
CA SER A 101 10.96 13.58 -21.55
C SER A 101 9.82 13.06 -20.68
N GLU A 102 8.79 12.51 -21.32
CA GLU A 102 7.71 11.75 -20.66
C GLU A 102 8.11 10.29 -20.43
N ASN A 103 9.17 9.80 -21.08
CA ASN A 103 9.68 8.44 -20.90
C ASN A 103 10.47 8.32 -19.58
N ASN A 104 9.77 8.39 -18.46
CA ASN A 104 10.30 8.14 -17.11
C ASN A 104 9.67 6.90 -16.49
N LEU A 105 10.28 6.41 -15.41
CA LEU A 105 9.90 5.17 -14.75
C LEU A 105 8.41 5.11 -14.36
N PHE A 106 7.83 6.20 -13.87
CA PHE A 106 6.40 6.23 -13.49
C PHE A 106 5.50 5.96 -14.69
N ASN A 107 5.75 6.63 -15.81
CA ASN A 107 4.96 6.47 -17.01
C ASN A 107 5.21 5.12 -17.70
N GLN A 108 6.43 4.60 -17.65
CA GLN A 108 6.73 3.24 -18.12
C GLN A 108 5.98 2.19 -17.30
N ILE A 109 5.92 2.33 -15.97
CA ILE A 109 5.14 1.43 -15.08
C ILE A 109 3.65 1.47 -15.46
N LEU A 110 3.08 2.67 -15.68
CA LEU A 110 1.69 2.79 -16.14
C LEU A 110 1.48 2.05 -17.47
N LYS A 111 2.33 2.31 -18.48
CA LYS A 111 2.23 1.69 -19.81
C LYS A 111 2.31 0.17 -19.72
N THR A 112 3.30 -0.34 -18.98
CA THR A 112 3.47 -1.78 -18.72
C THR A 112 2.22 -2.35 -18.05
N THR A 113 1.73 -1.74 -16.98
CA THR A 113 0.54 -2.21 -16.25
C THR A 113 -0.70 -2.27 -17.16
N ILE A 114 -0.92 -1.24 -17.99
CA ILE A 114 -2.02 -1.23 -18.97
C ILE A 114 -1.89 -2.43 -19.91
N HIS A 115 -0.69 -2.69 -20.43
CA HIS A 115 -0.45 -3.80 -21.36
C HIS A 115 -0.83 -5.16 -20.74
N TYR A 116 -0.46 -5.38 -19.48
CA TYR A 116 -0.81 -6.58 -18.74
C TYR A 116 -2.31 -6.73 -18.49
N LEU A 117 -3.01 -5.64 -18.11
CA LEU A 117 -4.47 -5.65 -17.92
C LEU A 117 -5.24 -5.92 -19.22
N LEU A 118 -4.70 -5.52 -20.37
CA LEU A 118 -5.34 -5.81 -21.67
C LEU A 118 -5.33 -7.30 -22.02
N ILE A 119 -4.31 -8.03 -21.56
CA ILE A 119 -4.15 -9.47 -21.82
C ILE A 119 -4.91 -10.30 -20.77
N ALA A 120 -5.06 -9.78 -19.55
CA ALA A 120 -5.72 -10.45 -18.43
C ALA A 120 -7.17 -10.88 -18.75
N GLU A 121 -7.52 -12.13 -18.47
CA GLU A 121 -8.87 -12.68 -18.72
C GLU A 121 -9.92 -12.09 -17.78
N GLY A 122 -9.53 -11.75 -16.55
CA GLY A 122 -10.42 -11.21 -15.52
C GLY A 122 -10.75 -9.72 -15.67
N VAL A 123 -10.52 -9.11 -16.84
CA VAL A 123 -10.84 -7.70 -17.12
C VAL A 123 -11.90 -7.62 -18.21
N GLU A 124 -12.96 -6.86 -17.97
CA GLU A 124 -14.08 -6.76 -18.90
C GLU A 124 -13.72 -6.04 -20.21
N VAL A 125 -14.45 -6.38 -21.27
CA VAL A 125 -14.19 -5.84 -22.63
C VAL A 125 -14.32 -4.32 -22.68
N GLU A 126 -15.29 -3.77 -21.95
CA GLU A 126 -15.51 -2.31 -21.87
C GLU A 126 -14.30 -1.60 -21.27
N ARG A 127 -13.76 -2.16 -20.18
CA ARG A 127 -12.55 -1.67 -19.50
C ARG A 127 -11.32 -1.76 -20.38
N LYS A 128 -11.14 -2.89 -21.08
CA LYS A 128 -10.06 -3.04 -22.07
C LYS A 128 -10.17 -2.00 -23.18
N SER A 129 -11.38 -1.66 -23.63
CA SER A 129 -11.60 -0.62 -24.64
C SER A 129 -11.15 0.76 -24.14
N VAL A 130 -11.48 1.12 -22.89
CA VAL A 130 -11.02 2.38 -22.27
C VAL A 130 -9.50 2.41 -22.14
N LEU A 131 -8.89 1.33 -21.64
CA LEU A 131 -7.44 1.22 -21.51
C LEU A 131 -6.70 1.34 -22.86
N LYS A 132 -7.24 0.74 -23.94
CA LYS A 132 -6.69 0.90 -25.30
C LYS A 132 -6.69 2.36 -25.76
N LYS A 133 -7.74 3.12 -25.47
CA LYS A 133 -7.82 4.56 -25.80
C LYS A 133 -6.78 5.36 -25.02
N ILE A 134 -6.57 5.04 -23.74
CA ILE A 134 -5.55 5.66 -22.89
C ILE A 134 -4.14 5.37 -23.44
N LEU A 135 -3.89 4.15 -23.90
CA LEU A 135 -2.56 3.71 -24.37
C LEU A 135 -2.04 4.52 -25.56
N VAL A 136 -2.92 5.13 -26.38
CA VAL A 136 -2.53 6.01 -27.50
C VAL A 136 -1.69 7.20 -27.02
N PHE A 137 -1.91 7.69 -25.80
CA PHE A 137 -1.15 8.80 -25.22
C PHE A 137 0.24 8.36 -24.69
N PHE A 138 0.55 7.07 -24.72
CA PHE A 138 1.80 6.50 -24.22
C PHE A 138 2.74 6.04 -25.34
N ASP A 139 2.58 6.53 -26.57
CA ASP A 139 3.36 6.11 -27.74
C ASP A 139 4.88 6.28 -27.52
N GLY A 140 5.30 7.47 -27.06
CA GLY A 140 6.71 7.80 -26.79
C GLY A 140 7.29 7.24 -25.49
N ILE A 141 6.58 6.36 -24.79
CA ILE A 141 7.01 5.78 -23.51
C ILE A 141 7.39 4.32 -23.72
N GLU A 142 8.52 3.89 -23.18
CA GLU A 142 9.00 2.53 -23.36
C GLU A 142 8.28 1.55 -22.42
N LEU A 143 8.22 0.28 -22.83
CA LEU A 143 7.82 -0.80 -21.94
C LEU A 143 9.03 -1.25 -21.12
N LEU A 144 8.78 -1.67 -19.89
CA LEU A 144 9.80 -2.19 -18.99
C LEU A 144 9.37 -3.56 -18.44
N GLU A 145 10.33 -4.40 -18.07
CA GLU A 145 10.08 -5.70 -17.46
C GLU A 145 9.67 -5.55 -15.98
N PRO A 146 8.50 -6.06 -15.54
CA PRO A 146 8.04 -5.81 -14.17
C PRO A 146 8.99 -6.26 -13.06
N SER A 147 9.82 -7.28 -13.31
CA SER A 147 10.81 -7.81 -12.38
C SER A 147 11.90 -6.80 -12.00
N VAL A 148 12.18 -5.82 -12.87
CA VAL A 148 13.25 -4.84 -12.67
C VAL A 148 12.77 -3.56 -11.99
N ILE A 149 11.48 -3.43 -11.66
CA ILE A 149 10.94 -2.20 -11.05
C ILE A 149 11.49 -2.02 -9.63
N PRO A 150 12.23 -0.93 -9.35
CA PRO A 150 12.76 -0.67 -8.02
C PRO A 150 11.71 0.02 -7.15
N TRP A 151 10.65 -0.69 -6.77
CA TRP A 151 9.51 -0.12 -6.03
C TRP A 151 9.89 0.67 -4.77
N SER A 152 10.90 0.21 -4.03
CA SER A 152 11.42 0.88 -2.83
C SER A 152 12.14 2.22 -3.10
N HIS A 153 12.51 2.49 -4.35
CA HIS A 153 13.22 3.70 -4.76
C HIS A 153 12.31 4.69 -5.51
N LEU A 154 11.00 4.45 -5.54
CA LEU A 154 10.05 5.42 -6.08
C LEU A 154 9.87 6.58 -5.11
N TYR A 155 10.34 7.77 -5.49
CA TYR A 155 10.24 8.98 -4.69
C TYR A 155 9.09 9.88 -5.18
N TYR A 156 8.17 10.17 -4.27
CA TYR A 156 7.03 11.05 -4.53
C TYR A 156 7.32 12.46 -4.02
N GLN A 157 7.59 13.36 -4.95
CA GLN A 157 7.75 14.79 -4.76
C GLN A 157 6.46 15.55 -5.09
N ARG A 158 6.44 16.86 -4.86
CA ARG A 158 5.25 17.70 -5.09
C ARG A 158 4.72 17.62 -6.54
N ASN A 159 5.60 17.41 -7.52
CA ASN A 159 5.28 17.36 -8.96
C ASN A 159 4.75 16.01 -9.45
N ASN A 160 5.00 14.90 -8.74
CA ASN A 160 4.55 13.56 -9.10
C ASN A 160 3.72 12.89 -8.00
N LYS A 161 3.35 13.60 -6.92
CA LYS A 161 2.55 13.06 -5.80
C LYS A 161 1.23 12.42 -6.26
N ASN A 162 0.63 12.92 -7.32
CA ASN A 162 -0.61 12.37 -7.88
C ASN A 162 -0.44 10.94 -8.43
N TYR A 163 0.80 10.52 -8.72
CA TYR A 163 1.11 9.16 -9.16
C TYR A 163 1.13 8.15 -8.01
N GLU A 164 1.22 8.58 -6.74
CA GLU A 164 1.38 7.66 -5.60
C GLU A 164 0.30 6.58 -5.57
N MET A 165 -0.97 6.99 -5.69
CA MET A 165 -2.08 6.02 -5.75
C MET A 165 -1.97 5.12 -6.99
N LEU A 166 -1.66 5.69 -8.16
CA LEU A 166 -1.54 4.91 -9.40
C LEU A 166 -0.43 3.86 -9.32
N MET A 167 0.73 4.23 -8.77
CA MET A 167 1.86 3.33 -8.59
C MET A 167 1.53 2.20 -7.62
N ASN A 168 0.81 2.47 -6.53
CA ASN A 168 0.36 1.43 -5.61
C ASN A 168 -0.61 0.46 -6.30
N VAL A 169 -1.54 0.95 -7.13
CA VAL A 169 -2.45 0.08 -7.89
C VAL A 169 -1.68 -0.72 -8.95
N CYS A 170 -0.73 -0.10 -9.66
CA CYS A 170 0.17 -0.77 -10.59
C CYS A 170 0.98 -1.87 -9.92
N TYR A 171 1.47 -1.63 -8.69
CA TYR A 171 2.15 -2.64 -7.89
C TYR A 171 1.26 -3.86 -7.71
N PHE A 172 0.03 -3.68 -7.20
CA PHE A 172 -0.89 -4.79 -6.95
C PHE A 172 -1.15 -5.62 -8.21
N VAL A 173 -1.33 -4.96 -9.36
CA VAL A 173 -1.54 -5.64 -10.65
C VAL A 173 -0.30 -6.44 -11.06
N LEU A 174 0.87 -5.80 -11.07
CA LEU A 174 2.09 -6.41 -11.61
C LEU A 174 2.67 -7.50 -10.70
N ASP A 175 2.71 -7.29 -9.38
CA ASP A 175 3.18 -8.29 -8.40
C ASP A 175 2.27 -9.53 -8.41
N GLY A 176 0.95 -9.33 -8.40
CA GLY A 176 0.02 -10.45 -8.45
C GLY A 176 0.08 -11.22 -9.77
N MET A 177 0.50 -10.61 -10.89
CA MET A 177 0.71 -11.30 -12.16
C MET A 177 2.05 -12.04 -12.24
N LEU A 178 3.14 -11.49 -11.71
CA LEU A 178 4.45 -12.16 -11.69
C LEU A 178 4.43 -13.49 -10.93
N ARG A 179 3.57 -13.64 -9.93
CA ARG A 179 3.39 -14.92 -9.20
C ARG A 179 2.62 -15.97 -9.99
N THR A 180 1.84 -15.57 -11.00
CA THR A 180 1.05 -16.49 -11.85
C THR A 180 1.88 -17.16 -12.94
N THR A 181 2.97 -16.52 -13.36
CA THR A 181 3.85 -17.04 -14.42
C THR A 181 4.62 -18.30 -14.04
N GLU A 182 4.73 -18.65 -12.74
CA GLU A 182 5.35 -19.93 -12.32
C GLU A 182 4.46 -21.16 -12.57
N LYS A 183 3.15 -20.99 -12.87
CA LYS A 183 2.21 -22.11 -13.12
C LYS A 183 1.49 -22.07 -14.48
N GLY A 184 1.82 -21.13 -15.36
CA GLY A 184 1.45 -21.19 -16.78
C GLY A 184 0.01 -20.80 -17.16
N GLU A 185 -0.84 -20.43 -16.20
CA GLU A 185 -2.16 -19.83 -16.46
C GLU A 185 -2.27 -18.46 -15.78
N TYR A 186 -2.74 -17.44 -16.52
CA TYR A 186 -2.94 -16.06 -16.05
C TYR A 186 -4.11 -15.95 -15.04
N LYS A 187 -4.03 -16.64 -13.91
CA LYS A 187 -5.01 -16.56 -12.81
C LYS A 187 -4.36 -15.98 -11.57
N MET A 188 -4.69 -14.72 -11.28
CA MET A 188 -4.24 -13.99 -10.09
C MET A 188 -4.91 -14.60 -8.85
N GLU A 189 -4.32 -15.65 -8.27
CA GLU A 189 -4.91 -16.36 -7.12
C GLU A 189 -4.58 -15.72 -5.77
N SER A 190 -3.55 -14.87 -5.64
CA SER A 190 -3.33 -14.09 -4.43
C SER A 190 -2.43 -12.86 -4.64
N PHE A 191 -2.77 -11.78 -3.94
CA PHE A 191 -1.87 -10.63 -3.75
C PHE A 191 -0.66 -11.03 -2.91
N SER A 192 0.46 -10.29 -3.01
CA SER A 192 1.50 -10.38 -1.98
C SER A 192 0.94 -10.05 -0.60
N ASP A 193 1.09 -10.99 0.34
CA ASP A 193 0.68 -10.84 1.74
C ASP A 193 1.28 -9.58 2.38
N GLU A 194 2.50 -9.18 1.97
CA GLU A 194 3.19 -8.02 2.53
C GLU A 194 2.50 -6.69 2.15
N HIS A 195 2.09 -6.53 0.90
CA HIS A 195 1.47 -5.28 0.45
C HIS A 195 0.02 -5.17 0.91
N MET A 196 -0.68 -6.31 0.97
CA MET A 196 -2.00 -6.36 1.59
C MET A 196 -1.94 -6.08 3.10
N ALA A 197 -0.92 -6.56 3.80
CA ALA A 197 -0.67 -6.20 5.20
C ALA A 197 -0.51 -4.67 5.35
N ARG A 198 0.36 -4.04 4.56
CA ARG A 198 0.54 -2.57 4.59
C ARG A 198 -0.74 -1.81 4.25
N LEU A 199 -1.51 -2.28 3.26
CA LEU A 199 -2.80 -1.67 2.92
C LEU A 199 -3.79 -1.80 4.08
N TYR A 200 -3.83 -2.97 4.72
CA TYR A 200 -4.71 -3.27 5.85
C TYR A 200 -4.37 -2.43 7.08
N GLU A 201 -3.08 -2.34 7.45
CA GLU A 201 -2.56 -1.46 8.49
C GLU A 201 -2.97 0.00 8.24
N LYS A 202 -2.68 0.51 7.04
CA LYS A 202 -2.99 1.90 6.67
C LYS A 202 -4.50 2.15 6.63
N PHE A 203 -5.28 1.18 6.18
CA PHE A 203 -6.74 1.25 6.20
C PHE A 203 -7.26 1.42 7.63
N ILE A 204 -6.84 0.57 8.57
CA ILE A 204 -7.31 0.63 9.96
C ILE A 204 -6.91 1.98 10.58
N LEU A 205 -5.66 2.42 10.35
CA LEU A 205 -5.18 3.70 10.84
C LEU A 205 -6.02 4.87 10.33
N GLU A 206 -6.24 4.94 9.01
CA GLU A 206 -7.02 6.01 8.38
C GLU A 206 -8.51 5.93 8.72
N TYR A 207 -9.05 4.74 8.96
CA TYR A 207 -10.42 4.56 9.45
C TYR A 207 -10.60 5.24 10.80
N TYR A 208 -9.76 4.91 11.79
CA TYR A 208 -9.84 5.54 13.11
C TYR A 208 -9.59 7.04 13.06
N ASN A 209 -8.63 7.49 12.23
CA ASN A 209 -8.31 8.91 12.09
C ASN A 209 -9.52 9.72 11.56
N GLN A 210 -10.31 9.13 10.66
CA GLN A 210 -11.44 9.80 10.04
C GLN A 210 -12.72 9.74 10.88
N HIS A 211 -13.00 8.61 11.55
CA HIS A 211 -14.28 8.39 12.24
C HIS A 211 -14.22 8.60 13.75
N HIS A 212 -13.05 8.49 14.38
CA HIS A 212 -12.90 8.56 15.84
C HIS A 212 -12.22 9.86 16.28
N THR A 213 -12.75 11.01 15.84
CA THR A 213 -12.21 12.35 16.13
C THR A 213 -12.22 12.75 17.61
N TYR A 214 -12.94 12.01 18.45
CA TYR A 214 -12.93 12.19 19.91
C TYR A 214 -11.65 11.65 20.57
N LEU A 215 -10.87 10.82 19.86
CA LEU A 215 -9.57 10.34 20.33
C LEU A 215 -8.57 11.49 20.34
N SER A 216 -7.78 11.57 21.41
CA SER A 216 -6.72 12.57 21.54
C SER A 216 -5.55 12.33 20.59
N GLU A 217 -5.32 11.07 20.18
CA GLU A 217 -4.23 10.69 19.28
C GLU A 217 -4.64 9.46 18.49
N VAL A 218 -4.39 9.48 17.18
CA VAL A 218 -4.50 8.34 16.26
C VAL A 218 -3.28 8.40 15.34
N ASN A 219 -2.32 7.50 15.53
CA ASN A 219 -1.11 7.44 14.70
C ASN A 219 -0.46 6.06 14.69
N ALA A 220 0.54 5.88 13.83
CA ALA A 220 1.55 4.83 13.98
C ALA A 220 2.63 5.35 14.94
N GLY A 221 2.52 5.00 16.23
CA GLY A 221 3.36 5.57 17.29
C GLY A 221 4.65 4.78 17.54
N GLN A 222 5.72 5.47 17.95
CA GLN A 222 6.94 4.85 18.46
C GLN A 222 6.84 4.65 19.98
N VAL A 223 6.88 3.38 20.42
CA VAL A 223 6.98 3.04 21.84
C VAL A 223 8.45 3.12 22.25
N LYS A 224 8.75 3.88 23.30
CA LYS A 224 10.12 3.95 23.83
C LYS A 224 10.38 2.77 24.76
N TRP A 225 11.57 2.19 24.67
CA TRP A 225 12.04 1.21 25.65
C TRP A 225 11.97 1.78 27.08
N ASN A 226 11.40 1.00 27.99
CA ASN A 226 11.34 1.33 29.41
C ASN A 226 12.63 0.89 30.10
N LEU A 227 13.68 1.68 29.93
CA LEU A 227 15.01 1.41 30.48
C LEU A 227 15.12 1.95 31.91
N ILE A 228 15.78 1.19 32.78
CA ILE A 228 16.09 1.56 34.17
C ILE A 228 17.60 1.82 34.27
N GLY A 229 18.00 2.82 35.06
CA GLY A 229 19.40 3.17 35.29
C GLY A 229 19.99 4.10 34.23
N ASP A 230 21.29 4.35 34.34
CA ASP A 230 22.01 5.28 33.46
C ASP A 230 22.42 4.58 32.16
N ASN A 231 21.73 4.91 31.07
CA ASN A 231 21.94 4.31 29.75
C ASN A 231 22.38 5.41 28.79
N SER A 232 23.60 5.32 28.27
CA SER A 232 24.11 6.31 27.31
C SER A 232 23.31 6.28 26.00
N GLU A 233 23.05 7.44 25.40
CA GLU A 233 22.38 7.58 24.10
C GLU A 233 23.08 6.74 23.00
N SER A 234 24.41 6.64 23.07
CA SER A 234 25.23 5.82 22.19
C SER A 234 24.96 4.32 22.28
N MET A 235 24.42 3.83 23.40
CA MET A 235 23.98 2.45 23.55
C MET A 235 22.53 2.27 23.12
N ILE A 236 21.66 3.24 23.40
CA ILE A 236 20.22 3.18 23.04
C ILE A 236 20.02 3.01 21.54
N ARG A 237 20.89 3.57 20.70
CA ARG A 237 20.84 3.43 19.23
C ARG A 237 20.92 1.98 18.71
N PHE A 238 21.41 1.04 19.53
CA PHE A 238 21.48 -0.38 19.17
C PHE A 238 20.20 -1.14 19.49
N LEU A 239 19.26 -0.53 20.22
CA LEU A 239 17.95 -1.12 20.46
C LEU A 239 17.07 -0.97 19.22
N PRO A 240 16.28 -2.00 18.86
CA PRO A 240 15.38 -1.90 17.73
C PRO A 240 14.29 -0.87 18.01
N ILE A 241 13.88 -0.15 16.97
CA ILE A 241 12.76 0.80 17.06
C ILE A 241 11.46 0.00 17.20
N MET A 242 10.70 0.28 18.26
CA MET A 242 9.36 -0.29 18.44
C MET A 242 8.33 0.62 17.78
N GLN A 243 8.08 0.37 16.50
CA GLN A 243 7.06 1.06 15.71
C GLN A 243 5.76 0.26 15.77
N THR A 244 4.68 0.89 16.23
CA THR A 244 3.34 0.30 16.23
C THR A 244 2.63 0.57 14.91
N ASP A 245 1.74 -0.33 14.50
CA ASP A 245 0.91 -0.15 13.32
C ASP A 245 -0.15 0.93 13.58
N ILE A 246 -0.92 0.78 14.65
CA ILE A 246 -1.91 1.76 15.10
C ILE A 246 -1.84 1.93 16.63
N MET A 247 -1.81 3.18 17.08
CA MET A 247 -1.95 3.59 18.47
C MET A 247 -3.13 4.56 18.56
N LEU A 248 -4.11 4.20 19.39
CA LEU A 248 -5.25 5.02 19.73
C LEU A 248 -5.12 5.51 21.17
N ARG A 249 -5.32 6.80 21.42
CA ARG A 249 -5.29 7.37 22.77
C ARG A 249 -6.56 8.14 23.07
N LEU A 250 -7.10 7.91 24.26
CA LEU A 250 -8.09 8.78 24.89
C LEU A 250 -7.63 9.12 26.30
N LYS A 251 -7.16 10.35 26.51
CA LYS A 251 -6.58 10.78 27.80
C LYS A 251 -5.42 9.85 28.20
N ASP A 252 -5.53 9.17 29.33
CA ASP A 252 -4.52 8.25 29.86
C ASP A 252 -4.69 6.81 29.36
N GLN A 253 -5.78 6.50 28.64
CA GLN A 253 -6.02 5.17 28.07
C GLN A 253 -5.40 5.06 26.69
N ILE A 254 -4.70 3.95 26.44
CA ILE A 254 -4.01 3.69 25.18
C ILE A 254 -4.38 2.29 24.69
N LEU A 255 -4.80 2.20 23.44
CA LEU A 255 -4.98 0.94 22.74
C LEU A 255 -3.94 0.84 21.63
N ILE A 256 -3.08 -0.16 21.71
CA ILE A 256 -2.13 -0.50 20.65
C ILE A 256 -2.76 -1.63 19.83
N ILE A 257 -2.87 -1.43 18.52
CA ILE A 257 -3.38 -2.43 17.59
C ILE A 257 -2.24 -2.80 16.65
N ASP A 258 -1.98 -4.10 16.58
CA ASP A 258 -1.00 -4.71 15.69
C ASP A 258 -1.79 -5.52 14.66
N ALA A 259 -1.80 -5.03 13.42
CA ALA A 259 -2.67 -5.52 12.36
C ALA A 259 -1.96 -6.63 11.59
N LYS A 260 -2.67 -7.73 11.33
CA LYS A 260 -2.07 -8.90 10.69
C LYS A 260 -2.93 -9.39 9.53
N TYR A 261 -2.35 -9.36 8.34
CA TYR A 261 -2.93 -9.92 7.14
C TYR A 261 -2.19 -11.22 6.81
N TYR A 262 -2.79 -12.37 7.14
CA TYR A 262 -2.25 -13.69 6.81
C TYR A 262 -3.33 -14.56 6.18
N GLY A 263 -2.94 -15.48 5.31
CA GLY A 263 -3.82 -16.57 4.87
C GLY A 263 -4.21 -17.54 6.01
N LYS A 264 -3.47 -17.55 7.14
CA LYS A 264 -3.80 -18.32 8.36
C LYS A 264 -3.63 -17.51 9.65
N THR A 265 -4.70 -17.26 10.40
CA THR A 265 -4.67 -16.45 11.64
C THR A 265 -4.22 -17.25 12.87
N LEU A 266 -4.30 -18.59 12.81
CA LEU A 266 -3.92 -19.50 13.88
C LEU A 266 -2.80 -20.46 13.44
N GLN A 267 -1.90 -20.78 14.39
CA GLN A 267 -0.94 -21.86 14.22
C GLN A 267 -1.56 -23.17 14.74
N GLN A 268 -1.41 -24.26 13.98
CA GLN A 268 -1.84 -25.60 14.39
C GLN A 268 -0.62 -26.44 14.75
N GLN A 269 -0.59 -26.97 15.97
CA GLN A 269 0.37 -27.98 16.38
C GLN A 269 -0.34 -29.04 17.24
N TYR A 270 -0.27 -30.31 16.82
CA TYR A 270 -0.90 -31.45 17.50
C TYR A 270 -2.36 -31.18 17.94
N ASP A 271 -3.21 -30.77 16.99
CA ASP A 271 -4.65 -30.47 17.17
C ASP A 271 -5.02 -29.31 18.10
N LYS A 272 -4.05 -28.49 18.51
CA LYS A 272 -4.30 -27.23 19.24
C LYS A 272 -4.09 -26.04 18.32
N TYR A 273 -5.04 -25.12 18.34
CA TYR A 273 -4.96 -23.82 17.69
C TYR A 273 -4.44 -22.78 18.67
N THR A 274 -3.33 -22.12 18.33
CA THR A 274 -2.75 -21.06 19.15
C THR A 274 -2.50 -19.81 18.32
N LEU A 275 -2.52 -18.66 18.98
CA LEU A 275 -2.04 -17.41 18.38
C LEU A 275 -0.57 -17.57 17.97
N HIS A 276 -0.18 -16.89 16.89
CA HIS A 276 1.23 -16.80 16.48
C HIS A 276 2.04 -16.14 17.60
N SER A 277 2.99 -16.89 18.17
CA SER A 277 3.76 -16.47 19.34
C SER A 277 4.52 -15.16 19.10
N ASN A 278 5.11 -14.99 17.91
CA ASN A 278 5.83 -13.78 17.54
C ASN A 278 4.95 -12.51 17.65
N ASN A 279 3.69 -12.59 17.20
CA ASN A 279 2.76 -11.48 17.28
C ASN A 279 2.40 -11.17 18.74
N VAL A 280 2.14 -12.22 19.53
CA VAL A 280 1.86 -12.08 20.97
C VAL A 280 3.04 -11.44 21.70
N TYR A 281 4.27 -11.84 21.40
CA TYR A 281 5.46 -11.26 22.00
C TYR A 281 5.67 -9.81 21.58
N GLN A 282 5.42 -9.47 20.32
CA GLN A 282 5.52 -8.12 19.81
C GLN A 282 4.55 -7.18 20.52
N ILE A 283 3.24 -7.51 20.53
CA ILE A 283 2.23 -6.67 21.18
C ILE A 283 2.45 -6.59 22.68
N PHE A 284 2.84 -7.69 23.33
CA PHE A 284 3.18 -7.69 24.76
C PHE A 284 4.33 -6.73 25.06
N THR A 285 5.37 -6.76 24.23
CA THR A 285 6.53 -5.86 24.37
C THR A 285 6.10 -4.40 24.24
N TYR A 286 5.27 -4.06 23.24
CA TYR A 286 4.77 -2.69 23.08
C TYR A 286 3.95 -2.24 24.29
N VAL A 287 3.00 -3.06 24.74
CA VAL A 287 2.13 -2.73 25.86
C VAL A 287 2.91 -2.52 27.15
N LYS A 288 3.84 -3.42 27.49
CA LYS A 288 4.63 -3.30 28.74
C LYS A 288 5.60 -2.11 28.73
N ASN A 289 6.18 -1.78 27.58
CA ASN A 289 7.06 -0.61 27.48
C ASN A 289 6.30 0.71 27.47
N GLN A 290 5.05 0.71 26.99
CA GLN A 290 4.19 1.88 27.02
C GLN A 290 3.57 2.10 28.42
N ASP A 291 3.15 1.03 29.11
CA ASP A 291 2.61 1.09 30.48
C ASP A 291 3.72 1.03 31.55
N LYS A 292 4.63 1.99 31.51
CA LYS A 292 5.84 2.00 32.36
C LYS A 292 5.56 1.90 33.86
N ASN A 293 4.41 2.44 34.28
CA ASN A 293 3.99 2.50 35.68
C ASN A 293 3.04 1.35 36.07
N ASN A 294 2.79 0.38 35.17
CA ASN A 294 1.85 -0.72 35.38
C ASN A 294 0.45 -0.26 35.82
N THR A 295 -0.05 0.79 35.19
CA THR A 295 -1.37 1.38 35.50
C THR A 295 -2.53 0.50 35.06
N GLY A 296 -2.30 -0.39 34.08
CA GLY A 296 -3.34 -1.16 33.40
C GLY A 296 -4.12 -0.37 32.35
N ASN A 297 -3.78 0.91 32.12
CA ASN A 297 -4.47 1.78 31.16
C ASN A 297 -4.05 1.56 29.70
N VAL A 298 -3.03 0.74 29.46
CA VAL A 298 -2.60 0.35 28.12
C VAL A 298 -3.10 -1.06 27.83
N ALA A 299 -3.71 -1.24 26.66
CA ALA A 299 -4.09 -2.53 26.12
C ALA A 299 -3.48 -2.78 24.75
N GLY A 300 -3.42 -4.06 24.37
CA GLY A 300 -2.91 -4.52 23.08
C GLY A 300 -3.90 -5.44 22.39
N ILE A 301 -4.15 -5.22 21.10
CA ILE A 301 -4.96 -6.12 20.30
C ILE A 301 -4.20 -6.52 19.04
N LEU A 302 -4.13 -7.83 18.79
CA LEU A 302 -3.80 -8.39 17.50
C LEU A 302 -5.06 -8.40 16.64
N LEU A 303 -5.11 -7.61 15.57
CA LEU A 303 -6.27 -7.53 14.70
C LEU A 303 -6.00 -8.28 13.39
N TYR A 304 -6.53 -9.49 13.30
CA TYR A 304 -6.33 -10.36 12.14
C TYR A 304 -7.38 -10.10 11.05
N ALA A 305 -6.94 -9.98 9.79
CA ALA A 305 -7.84 -10.03 8.65
C ALA A 305 -8.29 -11.49 8.42
N LYS A 306 -9.59 -11.74 8.45
CA LYS A 306 -10.16 -13.04 8.10
C LYS A 306 -10.69 -13.00 6.68
N THR A 307 -10.16 -13.90 5.87
CA THR A 307 -10.67 -14.20 4.54
C THR A 307 -11.38 -15.56 4.55
N ASP A 308 -10.74 -16.63 5.03
CA ASP A 308 -11.26 -17.98 4.73
C ASP A 308 -11.33 -18.97 5.90
N GLU A 309 -11.01 -18.56 7.13
CA GLU A 309 -10.90 -19.49 8.27
C GLU A 309 -12.21 -19.73 9.03
N ASP A 310 -12.44 -20.95 9.51
CA ASP A 310 -13.63 -21.27 10.30
C ASP A 310 -13.47 -20.87 11.79
N ILE A 311 -12.24 -20.88 12.30
CA ILE A 311 -11.91 -20.59 13.69
C ILE A 311 -11.25 -19.21 13.77
N THR A 312 -11.80 -18.32 14.59
CA THR A 312 -11.26 -16.97 14.79
C THR A 312 -10.78 -16.80 16.23
N PRO A 313 -9.61 -16.19 16.45
CA PRO A 313 -9.17 -15.85 17.79
C PRO A 313 -9.87 -14.57 18.26
N ASP A 314 -11.08 -14.69 18.80
CA ASP A 314 -11.75 -13.60 19.50
C ASP A 314 -11.60 -13.79 21.02
N CYS A 315 -10.48 -13.36 21.57
CA CYS A 315 -10.12 -13.58 22.96
C CYS A 315 -9.41 -12.38 23.59
N MET A 316 -9.55 -12.22 24.91
CA MET A 316 -8.87 -11.21 25.70
C MET A 316 -8.32 -11.84 26.97
N PHE A 317 -7.11 -11.46 27.34
CA PHE A 317 -6.42 -11.95 28.53
C PHE A 317 -5.90 -10.78 29.35
N ASN A 318 -5.91 -10.93 30.68
CA ASN A 318 -5.20 -10.03 31.56
C ASN A 318 -3.77 -10.52 31.72
N MET A 319 -2.82 -9.87 31.05
CA MET A 319 -1.40 -10.20 31.07
C MET A 319 -0.65 -9.16 31.89
N GLY A 320 -0.40 -9.46 33.17
CA GLY A 320 0.38 -8.60 34.05
C GLY A 320 -0.24 -7.22 34.28
N GLY A 321 -1.57 -7.16 34.40
CA GLY A 321 -2.36 -5.95 34.64
C GLY A 321 -2.91 -5.29 33.36
N ASN A 322 -2.38 -5.65 32.19
CA ASN A 322 -2.79 -5.09 30.91
C ASN A 322 -3.72 -6.04 30.16
N GLN A 323 -4.72 -5.49 29.47
CA GLN A 323 -5.60 -6.27 28.60
C GLN A 323 -4.90 -6.51 27.27
N ILE A 324 -4.61 -7.77 26.94
CA ILE A 324 -3.99 -8.16 25.67
C ILE A 324 -4.80 -9.29 25.06
N GLY A 325 -5.12 -9.18 23.78
CA GLY A 325 -5.91 -10.19 23.11
C GLY A 325 -5.79 -10.17 21.60
N ALA A 326 -6.67 -10.93 20.97
CA ALA A 326 -6.79 -11.01 19.54
C ALA A 326 -8.25 -10.83 19.15
N LYS A 327 -8.44 -10.21 17.99
CA LYS A 327 -9.72 -10.01 17.34
C LYS A 327 -9.59 -10.25 15.85
N THR A 328 -10.72 -10.50 15.21
CA THR A 328 -10.76 -10.76 13.79
C THR A 328 -11.67 -9.79 13.07
N LEU A 329 -11.21 -9.27 11.93
CA LEU A 329 -11.99 -8.45 11.01
C LEU A 329 -12.31 -9.27 9.76
N ASP A 330 -13.58 -9.63 9.58
CA ASP A 330 -14.04 -10.46 8.46
C ASP A 330 -14.22 -9.63 7.18
N LEU A 331 -13.28 -9.76 6.24
CA LEU A 331 -13.26 -9.00 4.99
C LEU A 331 -14.24 -9.53 3.94
N ASN A 332 -15.02 -10.58 4.21
CA ASN A 332 -16.05 -11.09 3.30
C ASN A 332 -17.46 -10.62 3.66
N ARG A 333 -17.57 -9.70 4.61
CA ARG A 333 -18.84 -9.09 5.00
C ARG A 333 -18.99 -7.72 4.36
N ASP A 334 -20.22 -7.26 4.23
CA ASP A 334 -20.48 -5.90 3.79
C ASP A 334 -19.74 -4.88 4.68
N PHE A 335 -19.18 -3.85 4.06
CA PHE A 335 -18.36 -2.85 4.73
C PHE A 335 -19.00 -2.24 6.00
N PRO A 336 -20.33 -1.97 6.08
CA PRO A 336 -20.94 -1.50 7.33
C PRO A 336 -20.72 -2.43 8.53
N LEU A 337 -20.68 -3.76 8.32
CA LEU A 337 -20.40 -4.73 9.39
C LEU A 337 -18.93 -4.75 9.80
N ILE A 338 -18.03 -4.39 8.88
CA ILE A 338 -16.59 -4.19 9.16
C ILE A 338 -16.40 -2.91 9.98
N ALA A 339 -17.07 -1.83 9.58
CA ALA A 339 -17.10 -0.57 10.30
C ALA A 339 -17.62 -0.77 11.74
N GLU A 340 -18.76 -1.46 11.91
CA GLU A 340 -19.31 -1.77 13.24
C GLU A 340 -18.33 -2.56 14.12
N GLN A 341 -17.56 -3.50 13.55
CA GLN A 341 -16.54 -4.24 14.30
C GLN A 341 -15.39 -3.34 14.78
N LEU A 342 -14.92 -2.41 13.93
CA LEU A 342 -13.89 -1.43 14.30
C LEU A 342 -14.41 -0.44 15.35
N ASP A 343 -15.64 0.06 15.16
CA ASP A 343 -16.28 0.98 16.09
C ASP A 343 -16.42 0.31 17.46
N LYS A 344 -16.97 -0.92 17.49
CA LYS A 344 -17.12 -1.70 18.72
C LYS A 344 -15.78 -1.95 19.42
N LEU A 345 -14.70 -2.21 18.68
CA LEU A 345 -13.38 -2.43 19.26
C LEU A 345 -12.89 -1.22 20.06
N ALA A 346 -13.02 -0.01 19.49
CA ALA A 346 -12.68 1.22 20.20
C ALA A 346 -13.69 1.53 21.32
N GLY A 347 -14.99 1.29 21.10
CA GLY A 347 -16.06 1.57 22.06
C GLY A 347 -15.97 0.73 23.32
N ASP A 348 -15.74 -0.58 23.17
CA ASP A 348 -15.59 -1.52 24.27
C ASP A 348 -14.37 -1.15 25.14
N PHE A 349 -13.27 -0.72 24.52
CA PHE A 349 -12.05 -0.35 25.24
C PHE A 349 -12.17 1.01 25.95
N PHE A 350 -12.58 2.05 25.23
CA PHE A 350 -12.65 3.42 25.75
C PHE A 350 -13.96 3.71 26.51
N LYS A 351 -14.89 2.75 26.55
CA LYS A 351 -16.23 2.88 27.17
C LYS A 351 -17.03 4.05 26.59
N VAL A 352 -16.91 4.27 25.29
CA VAL A 352 -17.65 5.28 24.54
C VAL A 352 -18.79 4.59 23.81
N LYS A 353 -20.01 5.11 23.95
CA LYS A 353 -21.16 4.64 23.16
C LYS A 353 -21.19 5.42 21.85
N PHE A 354 -21.20 4.71 20.73
CA PHE A 354 -21.50 5.28 19.42
C PHE A 354 -23.02 5.33 19.24
N ALA A 355 -23.50 6.39 18.57
CA ALA A 355 -24.92 6.64 18.32
C ALA A 355 -25.32 6.16 16.93
#